data_AF-X1FUI1-F1
#
_entry.id   AF-X1FUI1-F1
#
_cell.length_a   1.000
_cell.length_b   1.000
_cell.length_c   1.000
_cell.angle_alpha   90.00
_cell.angle_beta   90.00
_cell.angle_gamma   90.00
#
_symmetry.space_group_name_H-M   'P 1'
#
loop_
_entity.id
_entity.type
_entity.pdbx_description
1 polymer ?
#
loop_
_entity_poly.entity_id
_entity_poly.type
_entity_poly.pdbx_seq_one_letter_code
_entity_poly.pdbx_strand_id
1 'polypeptide(L)'
;ADGFVNLHSLILILGMMFIVQVSAEVGLFQFLGILAIKLSKGKPIALMSILCTISVLFSAVINNILTVMILIPLTITISRILKIDPTPYILTEAILVNIGGTFFSISSIPNILIVTAAEITFVEYFLNVGLFSIAMAGITLLFFIFMYRKDFSAPRRRLVDTLDEFNVWNFVQSKRLLYASMASIGILMIGFVLIGPVIDPSKVPPDIFAFTVAMILTIFSAIMGIKPKEIIKNFDLELILYLLGIFVLAGALERGRQEKSSRGRYHNGFF
;
A
#
# COMPACT_ATOMS: atom_id res chain seq x y z
N ALA A 1 14.28 27.11 -3.19
CA ALA A 1 13.12 28.02 -3.35
C ALA A 1 11.95 27.22 -2.85
N ASP A 2 11.78 27.24 -1.54
CA ASP A 2 11.08 26.13 -0.88
C ASP A 2 9.63 26.55 -0.73
N GLY A 3 8.83 26.10 -1.70
CA GLY A 3 7.40 26.24 -1.66
C GLY A 3 6.83 25.52 -0.44
N PHE A 4 5.67 25.97 0.04
CA PHE A 4 4.96 25.34 1.15
C PHE A 4 4.56 23.87 0.89
N VAL A 5 4.73 23.38 -0.35
CA VAL A 5 4.25 22.08 -0.80
C VAL A 5 5.44 21.18 -1.10
N ASN A 6 5.48 20.00 -0.45
CA ASN A 6 6.48 18.97 -0.75
C ASN A 6 6.09 18.24 -2.06
N LEU A 7 6.59 18.77 -3.18
CA LEU A 7 6.37 18.24 -4.52
C LEU A 7 6.91 16.80 -4.68
N HIS A 8 8.02 16.47 -4.01
CA HIS A 8 8.60 15.12 -4.06
C HIS A 8 7.63 14.08 -3.50
N SER A 9 7.02 14.33 -2.34
CA SER A 9 6.02 13.43 -1.76
C SER A 9 4.78 13.29 -2.65
N LEU A 10 4.31 14.37 -3.29
CA LEU A 10 3.17 14.32 -4.20
C LEU A 10 3.46 13.48 -5.45
N ILE A 11 4.62 13.70 -6.09
CA ILE A 11 5.04 12.95 -7.29
C ILE A 11 5.13 11.45 -6.99
N LEU A 12 5.71 11.12 -5.83
CA LEU A 12 5.87 9.75 -5.37
C LEU A 12 4.52 9.06 -5.14
N ILE A 13 3.60 9.72 -4.44
CA ILE A 13 2.24 9.20 -4.20
C ILE A 13 1.48 9.04 -5.53
N LEU A 14 1.57 10.02 -6.44
CA LEU A 14 0.99 9.92 -7.77
C LEU A 14 1.52 8.70 -8.54
N GLY A 15 2.83 8.48 -8.52
CA GLY A 15 3.45 7.31 -9.16
C GLY A 15 2.90 5.99 -8.61
N MET A 16 2.78 5.88 -7.28
CA MET A 16 2.19 4.69 -6.65
C MET A 16 0.71 4.52 -7.05
N MET A 17 -0.08 5.60 -7.06
CA MET A 17 -1.49 5.56 -7.48
C MET A 17 -1.65 5.02 -8.91
N PHE A 18 -0.82 5.47 -9.86
CA PHE A 18 -0.82 4.93 -11.22
C PHE A 18 -0.61 3.41 -11.24
N ILE A 19 0.42 2.92 -10.54
CA ILE A 19 0.75 1.48 -10.53
C ILE A 19 -0.38 0.67 -9.94
N VAL A 20 -0.97 1.16 -8.86
CA VAL A 20 -2.08 0.49 -8.16
C VAL A 20 -3.32 0.42 -9.04
N GLN A 21 -3.67 1.53 -9.69
CA GLN A 21 -4.86 1.57 -10.53
C GLN A 21 -4.70 0.72 -11.79
N VAL A 22 -3.52 0.70 -12.42
CA VAL A 22 -3.24 -0.25 -13.51
C VAL A 22 -3.34 -1.69 -13.00
N SER A 23 -2.77 -1.99 -11.84
CA SER A 23 -2.82 -3.32 -11.24
C SER A 23 -4.27 -3.77 -10.95
N ALA A 24 -5.10 -2.83 -10.48
CA ALA A 24 -6.52 -3.06 -10.21
C ALA A 24 -7.30 -3.37 -11.50
N GLU A 25 -7.15 -2.52 -12.52
CA GLU A 25 -7.85 -2.67 -13.81
C GLU A 25 -7.49 -3.97 -14.54
N VAL A 26 -6.24 -4.43 -14.39
CA VAL A 26 -5.76 -5.69 -14.98
C VAL A 26 -6.37 -6.92 -14.32
N GLY A 27 -6.86 -6.79 -13.08
CA GLY A 27 -7.40 -7.89 -12.30
C GLY A 27 -6.42 -8.53 -11.31
N LEU A 28 -5.36 -7.83 -10.91
CA LEU A 28 -4.32 -8.39 -10.00
C LEU A 28 -4.93 -8.88 -8.68
N PHE A 29 -5.85 -8.12 -8.11
CA PHE A 29 -6.44 -8.45 -6.82
C PHE A 29 -7.38 -9.66 -6.90
N GLN A 30 -8.17 -9.76 -7.97
CA GLN A 30 -9.03 -10.91 -8.25
C GLN A 30 -8.18 -12.17 -8.48
N PHE A 31 -7.09 -12.04 -9.24
CA PHE A 31 -6.11 -13.10 -9.43
C PHE A 31 -5.56 -13.61 -8.09
N LEU A 32 -5.14 -12.69 -7.21
CA LEU A 32 -4.61 -13.02 -5.88
C LEU A 32 -5.66 -13.62 -4.95
N GLY A 33 -6.91 -13.16 -5.01
CA GLY A 33 -8.01 -13.72 -4.23
C GLY A 33 -8.30 -15.18 -4.58
N ILE A 34 -8.34 -15.50 -5.88
CA ILE A 34 -8.53 -16.89 -6.33
C ILE A 34 -7.31 -17.73 -5.98
N LEU A 35 -6.10 -17.18 -6.12
CA LEU A 35 -4.88 -17.86 -5.69
C LEU A 35 -4.91 -18.17 -4.18
N ALA A 36 -5.40 -17.23 -3.36
CA ALA A 36 -5.56 -17.43 -1.92
C ALA A 36 -6.53 -18.58 -1.59
N ILE A 37 -7.65 -18.67 -2.31
CA ILE A 37 -8.58 -19.78 -2.18
C ILE A 37 -7.88 -21.11 -2.51
N LYS A 38 -7.22 -21.21 -3.66
CA LYS A 38 -6.56 -22.45 -4.12
C LYS A 38 -5.45 -22.88 -3.16
N LEU A 39 -4.61 -21.94 -2.71
CA LEU A 39 -3.54 -22.20 -1.74
C LEU A 39 -4.09 -22.60 -0.37
N SER A 40 -5.22 -22.02 0.06
CA SER A 40 -5.86 -22.38 1.32
C SER A 40 -6.49 -23.78 1.31
N LYS A 41 -6.76 -24.34 0.12
CA LYS A 41 -7.54 -25.58 -0.07
C LYS A 41 -8.88 -25.52 0.66
N GLY A 42 -9.47 -24.33 0.75
CA GLY A 42 -10.70 -24.05 1.48
C GLY A 42 -10.61 -24.15 2.99
N LYS A 43 -9.42 -24.26 3.60
CA LYS A 43 -9.29 -24.22 5.06
C LYS A 43 -9.44 -22.78 5.56
N PRO A 44 -10.41 -22.46 6.45
CA PRO A 44 -10.68 -21.09 6.89
C PRO A 44 -9.47 -20.34 7.44
N ILE A 45 -8.68 -21.00 8.30
CA ILE A 45 -7.49 -20.42 8.93
C ILE A 45 -6.39 -20.15 7.90
N ALA A 46 -6.19 -21.09 6.97
CA ALA A 46 -5.20 -20.90 5.90
C ALA A 46 -5.63 -19.76 4.97
N LEU A 47 -6.92 -19.69 4.63
CA LEU A 47 -7.47 -18.61 3.83
C LEU A 47 -7.28 -17.25 4.51
N MET A 48 -7.59 -17.15 5.81
CA MET A 48 -7.40 -15.92 6.57
C MET A 48 -5.93 -15.52 6.57
N SER A 49 -5.03 -16.46 6.85
CA SER A 49 -3.59 -16.22 6.86
C SER A 49 -3.10 -15.68 5.52
N ILE A 50 -3.53 -16.27 4.40
CA ILE A 50 -3.10 -15.86 3.06
C ILE A 50 -3.69 -14.50 2.68
N LEU A 51 -5.00 -14.28 2.87
CA LEU A 51 -5.66 -13.01 2.56
C LEU A 51 -5.11 -11.85 3.41
N CYS A 52 -4.89 -12.09 4.70
CA CYS A 52 -4.26 -11.12 5.59
C CYS A 52 -2.80 -10.84 5.20
N THR A 53 -2.03 -11.85 4.81
CA THR A 53 -0.66 -11.66 4.34
C THR A 53 -0.63 -10.82 3.06
N ILE A 54 -1.51 -11.11 2.10
CA ILE A 54 -1.67 -10.28 0.89
C ILE A 54 -2.02 -8.84 1.30
N SER A 55 -2.97 -8.66 2.21
CA SER A 55 -3.40 -7.35 2.68
C SER A 55 -2.28 -6.54 3.32
N VAL A 56 -1.48 -7.15 4.19
CA VAL A 56 -0.32 -6.51 4.84
C VAL A 56 0.72 -6.11 3.80
N LEU A 57 1.07 -7.01 2.88
CA LEU A 57 2.07 -6.75 1.85
C LEU A 57 1.61 -5.63 0.91
N PHE A 58 0.35 -5.66 0.47
CA PHE A 58 -0.20 -4.61 -0.39
C PHE A 58 -0.25 -3.27 0.34
N SER A 59 -0.69 -3.25 1.61
CA SER A 59 -0.70 -2.02 2.38
C SER A 59 0.69 -1.43 2.61
N ALA A 60 1.71 -2.27 2.70
CA ALA A 60 3.09 -1.83 2.85
C ALA A 60 3.60 -1.10 1.58
N VAL A 61 3.14 -1.49 0.39
CA VAL A 61 3.63 -0.90 -0.87
C VAL A 61 2.73 0.22 -1.40
N ILE A 62 1.43 0.13 -1.14
CA ILE A 62 0.42 0.96 -1.79
C ILE A 62 0.03 2.15 -0.90
N ASN A 63 -0.97 1.91 -0.07
CA ASN A 63 -1.66 2.83 0.82
C ASN A 63 -2.68 1.98 1.56
N ASN A 64 -2.81 2.16 2.86
CA ASN A 64 -3.78 1.45 3.69
C ASN A 64 -5.22 1.68 3.20
N ILE A 65 -5.59 2.89 2.80
CA ILE A 65 -6.97 3.22 2.34
C ILE A 65 -7.33 2.43 1.08
N LEU A 66 -6.50 2.53 0.03
CA LEU A 66 -6.74 1.83 -1.24
C LEU A 66 -6.73 0.32 -1.06
N THR A 67 -5.87 -0.20 -0.18
CA THR A 67 -5.78 -1.63 0.11
C THR A 67 -7.09 -2.15 0.71
N VAL A 68 -7.65 -1.45 1.70
CA VAL A 68 -8.96 -1.79 2.28
C VAL A 68 -10.07 -1.70 1.24
N MET A 69 -10.10 -0.62 0.44
CA MET A 69 -11.14 -0.43 -0.58
C MET A 69 -11.20 -1.57 -1.60
N ILE A 70 -10.08 -2.21 -1.89
CA ILE A 70 -10.01 -3.29 -2.89
C ILE A 70 -10.15 -4.67 -2.24
N LEU A 71 -9.44 -4.92 -1.14
CA LEU A 71 -9.39 -6.26 -0.54
C LEU A 71 -10.62 -6.60 0.28
N ILE A 72 -11.27 -5.65 0.96
CA ILE A 72 -12.48 -5.96 1.73
C ILE A 72 -13.63 -6.46 0.83
N PRO A 73 -13.98 -5.79 -0.29
CA PRO A 73 -15.00 -6.31 -1.20
C PRO A 73 -14.64 -7.67 -1.81
N LEU A 74 -13.35 -7.89 -2.07
CA LEU A 74 -12.83 -9.18 -2.53
C LEU A 74 -13.05 -10.26 -1.46
N THR A 75 -12.67 -10.01 -0.20
CA THR A 75 -12.87 -10.92 0.93
C THR A 75 -14.35 -11.22 1.17
N ILE A 76 -15.24 -10.23 1.05
CA ILE A 76 -16.70 -10.44 1.10
C ILE A 76 -17.15 -11.39 -0.01
N THR A 77 -16.67 -11.17 -1.23
CA THR A 77 -17.02 -12.00 -2.40
C THR A 77 -16.55 -13.44 -2.21
N ILE A 78 -15.31 -13.63 -1.79
CA ILE A 78 -14.72 -14.95 -1.49
C ILE A 78 -15.52 -15.66 -0.39
N SER A 79 -15.85 -14.94 0.68
CA SER A 79 -16.60 -15.50 1.82
C SER A 79 -18.00 -15.92 1.41
N ARG A 80 -18.67 -15.14 0.56
CA ARG A 80 -19.99 -15.47 0.01
C ARG A 80 -19.94 -16.72 -0.87
N ILE A 81 -18.91 -16.84 -1.71
CA ILE A 81 -18.69 -18.02 -2.56
C ILE A 81 -18.47 -19.27 -1.70
N LEU A 82 -17.64 -19.16 -0.66
CA LEU A 82 -17.34 -20.26 0.26
C LEU A 82 -18.42 -20.54 1.30
N LYS A 83 -19.45 -19.68 1.38
CA LYS A 83 -20.52 -19.70 2.39
C LYS A 83 -19.99 -19.70 3.82
N ILE A 84 -19.00 -18.85 4.07
CA ILE A 84 -18.42 -18.60 5.39
C ILE A 84 -18.75 -17.18 5.84
N ASP A 85 -18.72 -16.94 7.15
CA ASP A 85 -18.88 -15.60 7.71
C ASP A 85 -17.64 -14.74 7.35
N PRO A 86 -17.81 -13.60 6.65
CA PRO A 86 -16.70 -12.70 6.31
C PRO A 86 -16.16 -11.91 7.52
N THR A 87 -16.91 -11.82 8.61
CA THR A 87 -16.61 -10.91 9.74
C THR A 87 -15.20 -11.10 10.33
N PRO A 88 -14.75 -12.33 10.64
CA PRO A 88 -13.39 -12.56 11.16
C PRO A 88 -12.30 -12.10 10.19
N TYR A 89 -12.51 -12.31 8.90
CA TYR A 89 -11.55 -11.97 7.85
C TYR A 89 -11.42 -10.45 7.72
N ILE A 90 -12.54 -9.75 7.56
CA ILE A 90 -12.57 -8.29 7.37
C ILE A 90 -11.98 -7.56 8.58
N LEU A 91 -12.33 -7.96 9.80
CA LEU A 91 -11.81 -7.32 11.00
C LEU A 91 -10.30 -7.53 11.14
N THR A 92 -9.83 -8.74 10.87
CA THR A 92 -8.40 -9.06 10.92
C THR A 92 -7.63 -8.30 9.84
N GLU A 93 -8.15 -8.26 8.61
CA GLU A 93 -7.59 -7.47 7.50
C GLU A 93 -7.55 -5.98 7.82
N ALA A 94 -8.63 -5.39 8.33
CA ALA A 94 -8.70 -3.96 8.64
C ALA A 94 -7.63 -3.54 9.66
N ILE A 95 -7.36 -4.36 10.67
CA ILE A 95 -6.29 -4.07 11.65
C ILE A 95 -4.92 -4.30 11.02
N LEU A 96 -4.71 -5.44 10.35
CA LEU A 96 -3.42 -5.80 9.78
C LEU A 96 -2.99 -4.87 8.65
N VAL A 97 -3.90 -4.34 7.85
CA VAL A 97 -3.60 -3.33 6.82
C VAL A 97 -3.01 -2.08 7.46
N ASN A 98 -3.53 -1.62 8.59
CA ASN A 98 -2.93 -0.47 9.29
C ASN A 98 -1.51 -0.78 9.81
N ILE A 99 -1.27 -1.99 10.33
CA ILE A 99 0.08 -2.41 10.73
C ILE A 99 1.01 -2.53 9.52
N GLY A 100 0.54 -3.13 8.41
CA GLY A 100 1.29 -3.25 7.16
C GLY A 100 1.68 -1.89 6.58
N GLY A 101 0.79 -0.90 6.68
CA GLY A 101 1.05 0.49 6.31
C GLY A 101 2.14 1.18 7.13
N THR A 102 2.68 0.55 8.18
CA THR A 102 3.83 1.06 8.94
C THR A 102 5.16 0.39 8.58
N PHE A 103 5.15 -0.65 7.72
CA PHE A 103 6.37 -1.38 7.34
C PHE A 103 7.36 -0.46 6.65
N PHE A 104 6.87 0.31 5.70
CA PHE A 104 7.68 1.25 4.94
C PHE A 104 7.24 2.67 5.27
N SER A 105 8.19 3.60 5.21
CA SER A 105 7.86 5.00 5.43
C SER A 105 6.95 5.57 4.34
N ILE A 106 6.90 4.89 3.18
CA ILE A 106 6.20 5.37 2.00
C ILE A 106 4.72 4.98 1.94
N SER A 107 4.31 3.94 2.67
CA SER A 107 2.94 3.43 2.62
C SER A 107 1.89 4.37 3.19
N SER A 108 2.28 5.37 3.99
CA SER A 108 1.32 6.30 4.56
C SER A 108 1.91 7.69 4.75
N ILE A 109 1.04 8.69 4.61
CA ILE A 109 1.40 10.10 4.77
C ILE A 109 2.03 10.38 6.14
N PRO A 110 1.47 9.90 7.27
CA PRO A 110 2.07 10.15 8.58
C PRO A 110 3.53 9.69 8.66
N ASN A 111 3.86 8.55 8.05
CA ASN A 111 5.21 8.03 8.08
C ASN A 111 6.17 8.87 7.22
N ILE A 112 5.73 9.34 6.04
CA ILE A 112 6.52 10.26 5.20
C ILE A 112 6.83 11.55 5.97
N LEU A 113 5.85 12.09 6.69
CA LEU A 113 6.03 13.29 7.51
C LEU A 113 7.02 13.05 8.65
N ILE A 114 6.94 11.92 9.34
CA ILE A 114 7.87 11.56 10.42
C ILE A 114 9.30 11.44 9.88
N VAL A 115 9.49 10.71 8.78
CA VAL A 115 10.80 10.52 8.15
C VAL A 115 11.40 11.85 7.71
N THR A 116 10.57 12.73 7.14
CA THR A 116 10.99 14.06 6.70
C THR A 116 11.37 14.95 7.89
N ALA A 117 10.56 14.97 8.94
CA ALA A 117 10.78 15.81 10.12
C ALA A 117 11.94 15.32 11.01
N ALA A 118 12.17 14.01 11.06
CA ALA A 118 13.25 13.40 11.81
C ALA A 118 14.56 13.28 11.02
N GLU A 119 14.54 13.64 9.73
CA GLU A 119 15.68 13.53 8.80
C GLU A 119 16.31 12.12 8.75
N ILE A 120 15.50 11.08 8.98
CA ILE A 120 15.94 9.68 8.92
C ILE A 120 15.81 9.12 7.51
N THR A 121 16.63 8.14 7.16
CA THR A 121 16.54 7.48 5.85
C THR A 121 15.42 6.43 5.82
N PHE A 122 14.99 6.03 4.60
CA PHE A 122 14.05 4.91 4.42
C PHE A 122 14.53 3.62 5.10
N VAL A 123 15.82 3.32 4.98
CA VAL A 123 16.44 2.11 5.55
C VAL A 123 16.46 2.19 7.08
N GLU A 124 16.83 3.34 7.64
CA GLU A 124 16.79 3.55 9.10
C GLU A 124 15.37 3.41 9.64
N TYR A 125 14.37 3.98 8.96
CA TYR A 125 12.98 3.80 9.34
C TYR A 125 12.59 2.32 9.31
N PHE A 126 12.95 1.58 8.25
CA PHE A 126 12.62 0.17 8.13
C PHE A 126 13.27 -0.69 9.22
N LEU A 127 14.53 -0.42 9.57
CA LEU A 127 15.24 -1.15 10.61
C LEU A 127 14.68 -0.88 12.02
N ASN A 128 14.24 0.35 12.29
CA ASN A 128 13.73 0.74 13.61
C ASN A 128 12.24 0.44 13.79
N VAL A 129 11.42 0.75 12.79
CA VAL A 129 9.95 0.64 12.85
C VAL A 129 9.46 -0.55 12.02
N GLY A 130 9.91 -0.65 10.77
CA GLY A 130 9.41 -1.66 9.83
C GLY A 130 9.58 -3.10 10.33
N LEU A 131 10.76 -3.45 10.84
CA LEU A 131 11.05 -4.78 11.36
C LEU A 131 10.19 -5.13 12.58
N PHE A 132 9.99 -4.16 13.49
CA PHE A 132 9.10 -4.31 14.63
C PHE A 132 7.64 -4.47 14.17
N SER A 133 7.20 -3.69 13.18
CA SER A 133 5.86 -3.80 12.62
C SER A 133 5.60 -5.15 11.96
N ILE A 134 6.60 -5.75 11.29
CA ILE A 134 6.49 -7.11 10.73
C ILE A 134 6.23 -8.14 11.84
N ALA A 135 7.00 -8.06 12.94
CA ALA A 135 6.78 -8.93 14.10
C ALA A 135 5.38 -8.72 14.70
N MET A 136 4.95 -7.46 14.84
CA MET A 136 3.62 -7.11 15.34
C MET A 136 2.50 -7.61 14.43
N ALA A 137 2.67 -7.56 13.11
CA ALA A 137 1.71 -8.12 12.15
C ALA A 137 1.57 -9.64 12.34
N GLY A 138 2.69 -10.35 12.52
CA GLY A 138 2.68 -11.79 12.81
C GLY A 138 1.98 -12.12 14.13
N ILE A 139 2.30 -11.40 15.21
CA ILE A 139 1.67 -11.58 16.53
C ILE A 139 0.16 -11.29 16.44
N THR A 140 -0.23 -10.22 15.76
CA THR A 140 -1.63 -9.81 15.61
C THR A 140 -2.41 -10.85 14.80
N LEU A 141 -1.84 -11.34 13.69
CA LEU A 141 -2.45 -12.41 12.90
C LEU A 141 -2.64 -13.68 13.74
N LEU A 142 -1.62 -14.08 14.50
CA LEU A 142 -1.71 -15.23 15.40
C LEU A 142 -2.80 -15.03 16.46
N PHE A 143 -2.86 -13.85 17.09
CA PHE A 143 -3.90 -13.50 18.05
C PHE A 143 -5.31 -13.68 17.46
N PHE A 144 -5.56 -13.15 16.26
CA PHE A 144 -6.85 -13.30 15.59
C PHE A 144 -7.16 -14.73 15.18
N ILE A 145 -6.17 -15.50 14.72
CA ILE A 145 -6.33 -16.94 14.46
C ILE A 145 -6.74 -17.67 15.73
N PHE A 146 -6.10 -17.39 16.87
CA PHE A 146 -6.43 -18.01 18.14
C PHE A 146 -7.81 -17.60 18.67
N MET A 147 -8.18 -16.33 18.51
CA MET A 147 -9.47 -15.80 18.92
C MET A 147 -10.62 -16.44 18.14
N TYR A 148 -10.52 -16.47 16.81
CA TYR A 148 -11.56 -16.99 15.93
C TYR A 148 -11.46 -18.50 15.66
N ARG A 149 -10.51 -19.22 16.28
CA ARG A 149 -10.29 -20.66 16.03
C ARG A 149 -11.54 -21.52 16.18
N LYS A 150 -12.48 -21.11 17.04
CA LYS A 150 -13.73 -21.82 17.35
C LYS A 150 -14.88 -21.43 16.42
N ASP A 151 -14.79 -20.26 15.80
CA ASP A 151 -15.84 -19.69 14.95
C ASP A 151 -15.68 -20.12 13.47
N PHE A 152 -14.48 -20.59 13.11
CA PHE A 152 -14.21 -21.12 11.78
C PHE A 152 -14.89 -22.46 11.53
N SER A 153 -16.08 -22.40 10.94
CA SER A 153 -16.70 -23.56 10.30
C SER A 153 -16.00 -23.88 8.97
N ALA A 154 -15.57 -25.13 8.79
CA ALA A 154 -14.99 -25.55 7.52
C ALA A 154 -16.03 -25.45 6.38
N PRO A 155 -15.68 -24.89 5.22
CA PRO A 155 -16.55 -24.91 4.06
C PRO A 155 -16.87 -26.35 3.66
N ARG A 156 -18.07 -26.57 3.10
CA ARG A 156 -18.39 -27.87 2.51
C ARG A 156 -17.38 -28.16 1.40
N ARG A 157 -16.68 -29.29 1.50
CA ARG A 157 -15.60 -29.73 0.56
C ARG A 157 -15.99 -29.60 -0.91
N ARG A 158 -17.24 -29.88 -1.25
CA ARG A 158 -17.82 -29.74 -2.60
C ARG A 158 -17.73 -28.34 -3.20
N LEU A 159 -17.75 -27.27 -2.39
CA LEU A 159 -17.58 -25.88 -2.87
C LEU A 159 -16.12 -25.56 -3.21
N VAL A 160 -15.17 -26.20 -2.54
CA VAL A 160 -13.74 -26.02 -2.81
C VAL A 160 -13.38 -26.72 -4.12
N ASP A 161 -13.93 -27.92 -4.36
CA ASP A 161 -13.70 -28.66 -5.60
C ASP A 161 -14.26 -27.91 -6.82
N THR A 162 -15.41 -27.23 -6.69
CA THR A 162 -15.94 -26.36 -7.76
C THR A 162 -15.07 -25.13 -8.02
N LEU A 163 -14.17 -24.74 -7.11
CA LEU A 163 -13.27 -23.60 -7.30
C LEU A 163 -12.03 -23.93 -8.13
N ASP A 164 -11.66 -25.22 -8.21
CA ASP A 164 -10.60 -25.64 -9.12
C ASP A 164 -11.04 -25.52 -10.59
N GLU A 165 -12.35 -25.61 -10.85
CA GLU A 165 -12.96 -25.32 -12.16
C GLU A 165 -12.91 -23.82 -12.53
N PHE A 166 -12.80 -22.92 -11.54
CA PHE A 166 -12.61 -21.49 -11.83
C PHE A 166 -11.19 -21.25 -12.35
N ASN A 167 -11.13 -20.87 -13.63
CA ASN A 167 -9.89 -20.45 -14.26
C ASN A 167 -9.52 -19.04 -13.81
N VAL A 168 -8.40 -18.92 -13.09
CA VAL A 168 -7.88 -17.65 -12.53
C VAL A 168 -7.68 -16.60 -13.64
N TRP A 169 -7.37 -17.05 -14.85
CA TRP A 169 -7.09 -16.20 -16.00
C TRP A 169 -8.33 -15.52 -16.58
N ASN A 170 -9.55 -15.95 -16.24
CA ASN A 170 -10.78 -15.31 -16.72
C ASN A 170 -11.00 -13.93 -16.10
N PHE A 171 -10.37 -13.66 -14.96
CA PHE A 171 -10.46 -12.38 -14.26
C PHE A 171 -9.30 -11.44 -14.60
N VAL A 172 -8.37 -11.88 -15.45
CA VAL A 172 -7.19 -11.11 -15.84
C VAL A 172 -7.36 -10.63 -17.27
N GLN A 173 -7.34 -9.32 -17.49
CA GLN A 173 -7.49 -8.76 -18.84
C GLN A 173 -6.37 -9.24 -19.79
N SER A 174 -5.13 -9.23 -19.31
CA SER A 174 -3.95 -9.66 -20.07
C SER A 174 -2.87 -10.21 -19.15
N LYS A 175 -2.39 -11.42 -19.44
CA LYS A 175 -1.28 -12.03 -18.67
C LYS A 175 -0.03 -11.18 -18.69
N ARG A 176 0.28 -10.55 -19.83
CA ARG A 176 1.45 -9.68 -19.98
C ARG A 176 1.35 -8.48 -19.06
N LEU A 177 0.16 -7.88 -18.97
CA LEU A 177 -0.06 -6.69 -18.15
C LEU A 177 -0.10 -7.03 -16.65
N LEU A 178 -0.55 -8.23 -16.30
CA LEU A 178 -0.47 -8.76 -14.94
C LEU A 178 0.99 -8.95 -14.51
N TYR A 179 1.81 -9.60 -15.34
CA TYR A 179 3.23 -9.76 -15.03
C TYR A 179 3.97 -8.43 -15.00
N ALA A 180 3.62 -7.49 -15.88
CA ALA A 180 4.21 -6.14 -15.89
C ALA A 180 3.86 -5.38 -14.60
N SER A 181 2.61 -5.41 -14.13
CA SER A 181 2.21 -4.76 -12.88
C SER A 181 2.90 -5.37 -11.66
N MET A 182 2.96 -6.70 -11.56
CA MET A 182 3.71 -7.39 -10.51
C MET A 182 5.21 -7.04 -10.56
N ALA A 183 5.80 -7.00 -11.76
CA ALA A 183 7.19 -6.61 -11.95
C ALA A 183 7.43 -5.16 -11.54
N SER A 184 6.55 -4.21 -11.89
CA SER A 184 6.64 -2.82 -11.47
C SER A 184 6.62 -2.66 -9.95
N ILE A 185 5.70 -3.36 -9.26
CA ILE A 185 5.64 -3.39 -7.79
C ILE A 185 6.95 -3.96 -7.22
N GLY A 186 7.45 -5.07 -7.77
CA GLY A 186 8.72 -5.68 -7.35
C GLY A 186 9.94 -4.77 -7.59
N ILE A 187 10.01 -4.10 -8.74
CA ILE A 187 11.07 -3.15 -9.09
C ILE A 187 11.03 -1.95 -8.16
N LEU A 188 9.84 -1.44 -7.79
CA LEU A 188 9.74 -0.38 -6.79
C LEU A 188 10.29 -0.82 -5.43
N MET A 189 9.87 -1.99 -4.96
CA MET A 189 10.30 -2.53 -3.68
C MET A 189 11.80 -2.75 -3.60
N ILE A 190 12.35 -3.43 -4.61
CA ILE A 190 13.79 -3.66 -4.74
C ILE A 190 14.51 -2.32 -4.91
N GLY A 191 13.95 -1.40 -5.69
CA GLY A 191 14.45 -0.06 -5.87
C GLY A 191 14.56 0.69 -4.55
N PHE A 192 13.49 0.82 -3.77
CA PHE A 192 13.58 1.53 -2.48
C PHE A 192 14.56 0.88 -1.49
N VAL A 193 14.65 -0.44 -1.47
CA VAL A 193 15.56 -1.18 -0.58
C VAL A 193 17.02 -1.08 -1.03
N LEU A 194 17.31 -1.15 -2.33
CA LEU A 194 18.68 -1.15 -2.86
C LEU A 194 19.19 0.25 -3.22
N ILE A 195 18.34 1.11 -3.80
CA ILE A 195 18.69 2.48 -4.19
C ILE A 195 18.89 3.33 -2.95
N GLY A 196 18.06 3.17 -1.90
CA GLY A 196 18.16 3.96 -0.67
C GLY A 196 19.54 3.97 0.01
N PRO A 197 20.20 2.81 0.21
CA PRO A 197 21.54 2.75 0.81
C PRO A 197 22.71 2.80 -0.19
N VAL A 198 22.51 2.47 -1.48
CA VAL A 198 23.61 2.32 -2.45
C VAL A 198 23.75 3.54 -3.38
N ILE A 199 22.65 4.24 -3.66
CA ILE A 199 22.63 5.37 -4.59
C ILE A 199 22.31 6.63 -3.80
N ASP A 200 23.26 7.55 -3.84
CA ASP A 200 23.13 8.89 -3.28
C ASP A 200 21.79 9.52 -3.73
N PRO A 201 20.90 9.93 -2.79
CA PRO A 201 19.58 10.48 -3.12
C PRO A 201 19.63 11.66 -4.09
N SER A 202 20.79 12.33 -4.16
CA SER A 202 21.12 13.40 -5.09
C SER A 202 21.16 12.95 -6.57
N LYS A 203 21.37 11.66 -6.86
CA LYS A 203 21.46 11.12 -8.22
C LYS A 203 20.15 10.53 -8.72
N VAL A 204 19.42 9.82 -7.86
CA VAL A 204 18.13 9.21 -8.20
C VAL A 204 17.14 9.45 -7.06
N PRO A 205 16.37 10.53 -7.13
CA PRO A 205 15.32 10.80 -6.16
C PRO A 205 14.25 9.69 -6.17
N PRO A 206 13.82 9.17 -5.00
CA PRO A 206 12.84 8.07 -4.91
C PRO A 206 11.51 8.36 -5.61
N ASP A 207 11.08 9.63 -5.59
CA ASP A 207 9.89 10.15 -6.25
C ASP A 207 9.99 10.05 -7.78
N ILE A 208 11.12 10.46 -8.35
CA ILE A 208 11.34 10.39 -9.81
C ILE A 208 11.44 8.93 -10.25
N PHE A 209 12.13 8.09 -9.50
CA PHE A 209 12.22 6.65 -9.78
C PHE A 209 10.82 6.00 -9.80
N ALA A 210 10.02 6.25 -8.76
CA ALA A 210 8.69 5.68 -8.66
C ALA A 210 7.76 6.14 -9.79
N PHE A 211 7.79 7.44 -10.08
CA PHE A 211 7.00 8.02 -11.15
C PHE A 211 7.43 7.48 -12.53
N THR A 212 8.72 7.25 -12.76
CA THR A 212 9.24 6.68 -14.00
C THR A 212 8.73 5.26 -14.22
N VAL A 213 8.81 4.40 -13.20
CA VAL A 213 8.28 3.03 -13.25
C VAL A 213 6.77 3.04 -13.53
N ALA A 214 6.05 3.96 -12.88
CA ALA A 214 4.62 4.13 -13.06
C ALA A 214 4.24 4.58 -14.47
N MET A 215 4.99 5.52 -15.05
CA MET A 215 4.74 6.01 -16.41
C MET A 215 5.03 4.93 -17.45
N ILE A 216 6.10 4.16 -17.28
CA ILE A 216 6.41 3.01 -18.16
C ILE A 216 5.26 2.00 -18.13
N LEU A 217 4.78 1.63 -16.94
CA LEU A 217 3.66 0.71 -16.79
C LEU A 217 2.37 1.27 -17.41
N THR A 218 2.10 2.56 -17.22
CA THR A 218 0.90 3.24 -17.73
C THR A 218 0.91 3.36 -19.26
N ILE A 219 2.06 3.64 -19.85
CA ILE A 219 2.23 3.67 -21.31
C ILE A 219 2.04 2.25 -21.87
N PHE A 220 2.65 1.25 -21.22
CA PHE A 220 2.48 -0.14 -21.61
C PHE A 220 1.03 -0.62 -21.49
N SER A 221 0.30 -0.21 -20.44
CA SER A 221 -1.14 -0.51 -20.30
C SER A 221 -1.98 0.16 -21.39
N ALA A 222 -1.63 1.39 -21.76
CA ALA A 222 -2.30 2.10 -22.86
C ALA A 222 -2.11 1.40 -24.22
N ILE A 223 -0.91 0.92 -24.50
CA ILE A 223 -0.62 0.13 -25.72
C ILE A 223 -1.40 -1.19 -25.71
N MET A 224 -1.61 -1.79 -24.53
CA MET A 224 -2.35 -3.04 -24.36
C MET A 224 -3.88 -2.87 -24.30
N GLY A 225 -4.39 -1.63 -24.41
CA GLY A 225 -5.82 -1.35 -24.57
C GLY A 225 -6.52 -0.74 -23.35
N ILE A 226 -5.83 -0.56 -22.21
CA ILE A 226 -6.40 0.14 -21.04
C ILE A 226 -6.30 1.65 -21.25
N LYS A 227 -7.43 2.35 -21.31
CA LYS A 227 -7.43 3.79 -21.57
C LYS A 227 -6.89 4.54 -20.33
N PRO A 228 -5.95 5.50 -20.48
CA PRO A 228 -5.45 6.31 -19.37
C PRO A 228 -6.55 7.01 -18.55
N LYS A 229 -7.67 7.34 -19.20
CA LYS A 229 -8.84 7.94 -18.54
C LYS A 229 -9.48 7.02 -17.49
N GLU A 230 -9.49 5.70 -17.71
CA GLU A 230 -10.05 4.75 -16.76
C GLU A 230 -9.19 4.68 -15.50
N ILE A 231 -7.86 4.66 -15.68
CA ILE A 231 -6.88 4.70 -14.59
C ILE A 231 -7.04 5.97 -13.75
N ILE A 232 -7.08 7.14 -14.39
CA ILE A 232 -7.16 8.45 -13.70
C ILE A 232 -8.50 8.65 -12.99
N LYS A 233 -9.60 8.08 -13.52
CA LYS A 233 -10.93 8.22 -12.90
C LYS A 233 -10.99 7.65 -11.48
N ASN A 234 -10.21 6.61 -11.22
CA ASN A 234 -10.18 5.92 -9.93
C ASN A 234 -9.14 6.53 -8.97
N PHE A 235 -8.54 7.67 -9.32
CA PHE A 235 -7.62 8.36 -8.42
C PHE A 235 -8.36 8.94 -7.22
N ASP A 236 -7.79 8.71 -6.05
CA ASP A 236 -8.20 9.35 -4.81
C ASP A 236 -7.79 10.83 -4.81
N LEU A 237 -8.62 11.68 -5.43
CA LEU A 237 -8.41 13.12 -5.46
C LEU A 237 -8.54 13.75 -4.06
N GLU A 238 -9.33 13.13 -3.18
CA GLU A 238 -9.49 13.59 -1.80
C GLU A 238 -8.16 13.50 -1.05
N LEU A 239 -7.41 12.41 -1.23
CA LEU A 239 -6.06 12.24 -0.69
C LEU A 239 -5.09 13.33 -1.17
N ILE A 240 -5.11 13.66 -2.46
CA ILE A 240 -4.22 14.69 -3.03
C ILE A 240 -4.55 16.08 -2.47
N LEU A 241 -5.84 16.42 -2.39
CA LEU A 241 -6.29 17.70 -1.83
C LEU A 241 -5.97 17.80 -0.34
N TYR A 242 -6.18 16.72 0.41
CA TYR A 242 -5.82 16.62 1.83
C TYR A 242 -4.31 16.85 2.06
N LEU A 243 -3.46 16.23 1.23
CA LEU A 243 -2.01 16.41 1.28
C LEU A 243 -1.57 17.84 1.00
N LEU A 244 -2.14 18.46 -0.03
CA LEU A 244 -1.89 19.87 -0.33
C LEU A 244 -2.25 20.75 0.87
N GLY A 245 -3.40 20.49 1.51
CA GLY A 245 -3.83 21.19 2.71
C GLY A 245 -2.84 21.05 3.88
N ILE A 246 -2.42 19.82 4.19
CA ILE A 246 -1.47 19.56 5.29
C ILE A 246 -0.10 20.19 5.02
N PHE A 247 0.43 20.09 3.80
CA PHE A 247 1.73 20.70 3.49
C PHE A 247 1.68 22.22 3.62
N VAL A 248 0.60 22.85 3.13
CA VAL A 248 0.40 24.31 3.31
C VAL A 248 0.34 24.68 4.80
N LEU A 249 -0.42 23.93 5.60
CA LEU A 249 -0.51 24.17 7.05
C LEU A 249 0.83 23.97 7.76
N ALA A 250 1.55 22.89 7.45
CA ALA A 250 2.85 22.59 8.03
C ALA A 250 3.87 23.67 7.71
N GLY A 251 3.99 24.07 6.44
CA GLY A 251 4.92 25.13 6.04
C GLY A 251 4.54 26.51 6.62
N ALA A 252 3.24 26.79 6.79
CA ALA A 252 2.79 28.03 7.45
C ALA A 252 3.18 28.05 8.94
N LEU A 253 3.01 26.93 9.65
CA LEU A 253 3.42 26.77 11.04
C LEU A 253 4.94 26.90 11.21
N GLU A 254 5.73 26.30 10.33
CA GLU A 254 7.19 26.39 10.37
C GLU A 254 7.69 27.82 10.20
N ARG A 255 7.17 28.56 9.21
CA ARG A 255 7.52 29.98 9.03
C ARG A 255 7.10 30.83 10.22
N GLY A 256 5.91 30.62 10.76
CA GLY A 256 5.45 31.30 11.97
C GLY A 256 6.33 31.02 13.20
N ARG A 257 6.85 29.78 13.34
CA ARG A 257 7.78 29.41 14.40
C ARG A 257 9.16 30.05 14.22
N GLN A 258 9.68 30.10 13.00
CA GLN A 258 10.94 30.77 12.69
C GLN A 258 10.87 32.27 12.96
N GLU A 259 9.75 32.93 12.64
CA GLU A 259 9.55 34.36 12.90
C GLU A 259 9.46 34.69 14.41
N LYS A 260 8.83 33.81 15.21
CA LYS A 260 8.85 33.95 16.69
C LYS A 260 10.25 33.72 17.27
N SER A 261 10.99 32.73 16.76
CA SER A 261 12.35 32.40 17.22
C SER A 261 13.37 33.50 16.88
N SER A 262 13.23 34.15 15.72
CA SER A 262 14.09 35.28 15.34
C SER A 262 13.79 36.52 16.18
N ARG A 263 12.52 36.85 16.43
CA ARG A 263 12.14 37.95 17.34
C ARG A 263 12.63 37.75 18.78
N GLY A 264 12.62 36.51 19.30
CA GLY A 264 13.16 36.19 20.63
C GLY A 264 14.68 36.39 20.76
N ARG A 265 15.45 36.16 19.69
CA ARG A 265 16.90 36.39 19.67
C ARG A 265 17.29 37.87 19.69
N TYR A 266 16.48 38.76 19.10
CA TYR A 266 16.73 40.20 19.15
C TYR A 266 16.44 40.83 20.51
N HIS A 267 15.57 40.22 21.34
CA HIS A 267 15.29 40.71 22.70
C HIS A 267 16.36 40.27 23.73
N ASN A 268 17.06 39.15 23.50
CA ASN A 268 18.10 38.66 24.41
C ASN A 268 19.53 39.09 24.02
N GLY A 269 19.71 39.86 22.95
CA GLY A 269 21.01 40.40 22.51
C GLY A 269 21.34 41.81 23.04
N PHE A 270 20.49 42.35 23.92
CA PHE A 270 20.65 43.64 24.58
C PHE A 270 20.70 43.45 26.10
N PHE A 271 21.63 42.63 26.60
CA PHE A 271 22.10 42.67 27.99
C PHE A 271 23.54 42.19 28.04
#